data_AF-A0A8S9FRD2-F1
#
_entry.id   AF-A0A8S9FRD2-F1
#
_cell.length_a   1.000
_cell.length_b   1.000
_cell.length_c   1.000
_cell.angle_alpha   90.00
_cell.angle_beta   90.00
_cell.angle_gamma   90.00
#
_symmetry.space_group_name_H-M   'P 1'
#
loop_
_entity.id
_entity.type
_entity.pdbx_description
1 polymer ?
#
loop_
_entity_poly.entity_id
_entity_poly.type
_entity_poly.pdbx_seq_one_letter_code
_entity_poly.pdbx_strand_id
1 'polypeptide(L)'
;MEIERVQDISSSSLYTEAIPLEFIRSEKEQPAITTFRGPVPAIPVVDLSDPDEESVARAVVKASEEWGIFQVVNHGIPTELIKRLQEVGRTFFELPSSEKESVAKPVDAKDIEGYGTKLQKEVEGKKAWVDHLFHRIWPPSCVNYNFWPKNPPEYREVNEEYALHVKKLSETLLGILSEGLGLRREALREGLGGDLADGQYLATSSLPPSLKTKPPPPLNLEPSSSSIVPGITKAMEIERVQDISSSSLHTEAIPLEFIRSEKEQPAITTFRGPAPAIPVVDLSDPDEESVARAVVNSSEEWGIFQVVNHGIPTELIKRLQEVGRTFFELPSSEKESVAKPVDAKDIEGYGTKLQKEVEGKKAWVDHLFHRIWPPSCVNYSFWPKNPPEYREVNEEYALHVKKLSETLLGILSEGLGLRREALREGLGGDLAEYMMKINYYPPCPRPDLALGVPAHTDLSGITLLVPNEVPGLQVFKDDHWFDAEYIPSAVIVHIGDQILRLSNGRYKNVLHRTTVDKDRTRMSWPVFLEPHREMIVGPLPELISDGNPPKYKPFAFKDYSYLDKDRTRMSWPVFLEPHREMIVGPLPELISDDNPPKYKPFAFKDYSYRKLNKLPLD
;
A
#
# COMPACT_ATOMS: atom_id res chain seq x y z
N MET A 1 -15.30 -33.21 13.00
CA MET A 1 -14.19 -32.27 13.23
C MET A 1 -14.64 -30.95 12.64
N GLU A 2 -14.61 -29.87 13.41
CA GLU A 2 -15.04 -28.55 12.94
C GLU A 2 -14.01 -28.03 11.90
N ILE A 3 -14.47 -27.44 10.80
CA ILE A 3 -13.57 -26.92 9.77
C ILE A 3 -13.09 -25.55 10.21
N GLU A 4 -11.85 -25.50 10.67
CA GLU A 4 -11.19 -24.26 11.09
C GLU A 4 -11.04 -23.30 9.89
N ARG A 5 -11.64 -22.10 9.97
CA ARG A 5 -11.59 -21.06 8.92
C ARG A 5 -10.51 -20.04 9.22
N VAL A 6 -9.83 -19.54 8.19
CA VAL A 6 -8.72 -18.59 8.36
C VAL A 6 -9.21 -17.25 8.92
N GLN A 7 -10.45 -16.83 8.64
CA GLN A 7 -11.09 -15.67 9.29
C GLN A 7 -11.28 -15.88 10.80
N ASP A 8 -11.65 -17.08 11.24
CA ASP A 8 -11.85 -17.39 12.67
C ASP A 8 -10.49 -17.52 13.41
N ILE A 9 -9.49 -18.13 12.75
CA ILE A 9 -8.09 -18.18 13.22
C ILE A 9 -7.50 -16.78 13.27
N SER A 10 -7.72 -15.95 12.26
CA SER A 10 -7.25 -14.56 12.23
C SER A 10 -7.90 -13.73 13.35
N SER A 11 -9.20 -13.93 13.58
CA SER A 11 -9.94 -13.21 14.64
C SER A 11 -9.47 -13.59 16.05
N SER A 12 -9.04 -14.84 16.25
CA SER A 12 -8.51 -15.33 17.53
C SER A 12 -7.00 -15.05 17.71
N SER A 13 -6.20 -15.14 16.65
CA SER A 13 -4.75 -14.87 16.68
C SER A 13 -4.39 -13.41 16.87
N LEU A 14 -5.29 -12.47 16.54
CA LEU A 14 -5.16 -11.05 16.91
C LEU A 14 -5.01 -10.82 18.44
N TYR A 15 -5.41 -11.79 19.28
CA TYR A 15 -5.24 -11.73 20.74
C TYR A 15 -4.01 -12.50 21.25
N THR A 16 -3.33 -13.28 20.41
CA THR A 16 -2.22 -14.17 20.83
C THR A 16 -0.90 -13.89 20.11
N GLU A 17 -0.90 -13.04 19.08
CA GLU A 17 0.23 -12.73 18.19
C GLU A 17 0.89 -13.96 17.52
N ALA A 18 0.20 -15.11 17.54
CA ALA A 18 0.76 -16.40 17.13
C ALA A 18 0.02 -16.96 15.90
N ILE A 19 0.78 -17.21 14.83
CA ILE A 19 0.32 -17.98 13.67
C ILE A 19 0.47 -19.48 13.98
N PRO A 20 -0.57 -20.32 13.85
CA PRO A 20 -0.45 -21.76 14.10
C PRO A 20 0.59 -22.42 13.18
N LEU A 21 1.31 -23.42 13.71
CA LEU A 21 2.51 -24.00 13.08
C LEU A 21 2.24 -24.58 11.68
N GLU A 22 1.03 -25.02 11.39
CA GLU A 22 0.64 -25.50 10.07
C GLU A 22 0.56 -24.39 8.99
N PHE A 23 0.45 -23.12 9.34
CA PHE A 23 0.42 -22.01 8.36
C PHE A 23 1.81 -21.41 8.12
N ILE A 24 2.77 -21.65 9.02
CA ILE A 24 4.15 -21.16 8.89
C ILE A 24 4.89 -21.96 7.80
N ARG A 25 5.16 -21.31 6.66
CA ARG A 25 5.91 -21.89 5.53
C ARG A 25 7.40 -22.06 5.83
N SER A 26 8.10 -22.87 5.01
CA SER A 26 9.55 -23.01 5.10
C SER A 26 10.27 -21.69 4.75
N GLU A 27 11.49 -21.47 5.23
CA GLU A 27 12.26 -20.24 4.92
C GLU A 27 12.38 -19.97 3.42
N LYS A 28 12.47 -21.03 2.61
CA LYS A 28 12.54 -20.98 1.13
C LYS A 28 11.22 -20.57 0.45
N GLU A 29 10.16 -20.39 1.22
CA GLU A 29 8.82 -19.99 0.78
C GLU A 29 8.31 -18.76 1.53
N GLN A 30 9.03 -18.27 2.54
CA GLN A 30 8.64 -17.07 3.32
C GLN A 30 8.95 -15.79 2.52
N PRO A 31 7.93 -14.97 2.16
CA PRO A 31 8.13 -13.76 1.35
C PRO A 31 9.09 -12.73 1.98
N ALA A 32 9.23 -12.73 3.31
CA ALA A 32 10.21 -11.91 4.01
C ALA A 32 11.65 -12.15 3.53
N ILE A 33 11.97 -13.42 3.24
CA ILE A 33 13.28 -13.93 2.83
C ILE A 33 13.41 -13.96 1.31
N THR A 34 12.40 -14.49 0.60
CA THR A 34 12.53 -14.83 -0.82
C THR A 34 12.05 -13.77 -1.81
N THR A 35 11.22 -12.81 -1.37
CA THR A 35 10.81 -11.71 -2.26
C THR A 35 11.94 -10.72 -2.47
N PHE A 36 12.40 -10.60 -3.72
CA PHE A 36 13.35 -9.57 -4.15
C PHE A 36 12.84 -8.17 -3.81
N ARG A 37 13.70 -7.31 -3.26
CA ARG A 37 13.33 -5.95 -2.79
C ARG A 37 14.14 -4.82 -3.44
N GLY A 38 14.83 -5.08 -4.55
CA GLY A 38 15.40 -4.04 -5.40
C GLY A 38 14.35 -3.46 -6.38
N PRO A 39 14.76 -2.70 -7.40
CA PRO A 39 13.86 -2.15 -8.40
C PRO A 39 13.09 -3.28 -9.12
N VAL A 40 11.79 -3.34 -8.89
CA VAL A 40 10.93 -4.38 -9.45
C VAL A 40 10.57 -3.98 -10.89
N PRO A 41 10.87 -4.81 -11.92
CA PRO A 41 10.42 -4.52 -13.27
C PRO A 41 8.88 -4.51 -13.30
N ALA A 42 8.30 -3.60 -14.09
CA ALA A 42 6.85 -3.43 -14.12
C ALA A 42 6.18 -4.59 -14.88
N ILE A 43 5.14 -5.20 -14.29
CA ILE A 43 4.25 -6.14 -14.99
C ILE A 43 3.66 -5.39 -16.20
N PRO A 44 3.78 -5.92 -17.43
CA PRO A 44 3.30 -5.26 -18.64
C PRO A 44 1.83 -4.85 -18.55
N VAL A 45 1.50 -3.69 -19.13
CA VAL A 45 0.13 -3.17 -19.23
C VAL A 45 -0.22 -3.02 -20.70
N VAL A 46 -1.31 -3.64 -21.14
CA VAL A 46 -1.81 -3.59 -22.51
C VAL A 46 -3.12 -2.81 -22.56
N ASP A 47 -3.22 -1.82 -23.45
CA ASP A 47 -4.46 -1.10 -23.72
C ASP A 47 -5.25 -1.81 -24.83
N LEU A 48 -6.44 -2.31 -24.53
CA LEU A 48 -7.30 -2.99 -25.51
C LEU A 48 -8.19 -2.02 -26.33
N SER A 49 -8.00 -0.71 -26.17
CA SER A 49 -8.66 0.33 -26.97
C SER A 49 -7.72 1.06 -27.93
N ASP A 50 -6.44 0.68 -27.99
CA ASP A 50 -5.49 1.17 -29.00
C ASP A 50 -5.99 0.77 -30.41
N PRO A 51 -6.13 1.72 -31.36
CA PRO A 51 -6.56 1.42 -32.72
C PRO A 51 -5.54 0.63 -33.56
N ASP A 52 -4.28 0.51 -33.13
CA ASP A 52 -3.30 -0.39 -33.76
C ASP A 52 -3.43 -1.82 -33.18
N GLU A 53 -4.36 -2.59 -33.74
CA GLU A 53 -4.60 -4.00 -33.35
C GLU A 53 -3.33 -4.86 -33.44
N GLU A 54 -2.40 -4.55 -34.36
CA GLU A 54 -1.14 -5.27 -34.52
C GLU A 54 -0.16 -4.94 -33.36
N SER A 55 -0.15 -3.69 -32.91
CA SER A 55 0.57 -3.26 -31.70
C SER A 55 0.04 -3.96 -30.45
N VAL A 56 -1.28 -4.03 -30.29
CA VAL A 56 -1.93 -4.76 -29.19
C VAL A 56 -1.55 -6.24 -29.22
N ALA A 57 -1.60 -6.90 -30.39
CA ALA A 57 -1.21 -8.30 -30.54
C ALA A 57 0.26 -8.54 -30.18
N ARG A 58 1.19 -7.72 -30.68
CA ARG A 58 2.62 -7.79 -30.33
C ARG A 58 2.86 -7.58 -28.83
N ALA A 59 2.14 -6.65 -28.19
CA ALA A 59 2.26 -6.40 -26.76
C ALA A 59 1.76 -7.58 -25.91
N VAL A 60 0.61 -8.18 -26.28
CA VAL A 60 0.06 -9.35 -25.60
C VAL A 60 0.98 -10.57 -25.73
N VAL A 61 1.51 -10.85 -26.94
CA VAL A 61 2.44 -11.96 -27.16
C VAL A 61 3.72 -11.75 -26.36
N LYS A 62 4.38 -10.60 -26.51
CA LYS A 62 5.62 -10.31 -25.79
C LYS A 62 5.48 -10.45 -24.28
N ALA A 63 4.38 -9.94 -23.71
CA ALA A 63 4.12 -10.09 -22.29
C ALA A 63 3.82 -11.54 -21.87
N SER A 64 3.18 -12.32 -22.75
CA SER A 64 2.94 -13.76 -22.52
C SER A 64 4.23 -14.58 -22.57
N GLU A 65 5.17 -14.23 -23.45
CA GLU A 65 6.47 -14.89 -23.60
C GLU A 65 7.47 -14.52 -22.48
N GLU A 66 7.61 -13.23 -22.18
CA GLU A 66 8.61 -12.74 -21.22
C GLU A 66 8.17 -12.90 -19.75
N TRP A 67 6.87 -12.80 -19.47
CA TRP A 67 6.32 -12.77 -18.10
C TRP A 67 5.33 -13.88 -17.78
N GLY A 68 4.55 -14.34 -18.76
CA GLY A 68 3.41 -15.23 -18.53
C GLY A 68 2.25 -14.59 -17.73
N ILE A 69 2.33 -13.29 -17.43
CA ILE A 69 1.31 -12.50 -16.75
C ILE A 69 1.39 -11.03 -17.21
N PHE A 70 0.23 -10.41 -17.43
CA PHE A 70 0.11 -9.00 -17.81
C PHE A 70 -1.20 -8.41 -17.31
N GLN A 71 -1.27 -7.08 -17.28
CA GLN A 71 -2.48 -6.31 -17.00
C GLN A 71 -3.11 -5.85 -18.32
N VAL A 72 -4.44 -5.78 -18.35
CA VAL A 72 -5.19 -5.16 -19.46
C VAL A 72 -5.96 -3.95 -18.96
N VAL A 73 -6.02 -2.90 -19.76
CA VAL A 73 -6.86 -1.71 -19.53
C VAL A 73 -7.81 -1.50 -20.70
N ASN A 74 -8.87 -0.71 -20.48
CA ASN A 74 -9.93 -0.43 -21.46
C ASN A 74 -10.61 -1.69 -22.05
N HIS A 75 -10.57 -2.79 -21.30
CA HIS A 75 -11.04 -4.14 -21.62
C HIS A 75 -12.58 -4.30 -21.72
N GLY A 76 -13.35 -3.22 -21.76
CA GLY A 76 -14.81 -3.26 -21.99
C GLY A 76 -15.67 -3.92 -20.90
N ILE A 77 -15.13 -4.16 -19.69
CA ILE A 77 -15.94 -4.57 -18.53
C ILE A 77 -16.26 -3.29 -17.73
N PRO A 78 -17.54 -2.96 -17.45
CA PRO A 78 -17.89 -1.75 -16.73
C PRO A 78 -17.21 -1.67 -15.35
N THR A 79 -16.57 -0.55 -15.06
CA THR A 79 -15.92 -0.34 -13.74
C THR A 79 -16.92 -0.47 -12.60
N GLU A 80 -18.18 -0.08 -12.81
CA GLU A 80 -19.23 -0.21 -11.81
C GLU A 80 -19.63 -1.68 -11.56
N LEU A 81 -19.61 -2.53 -12.59
CA LEU A 81 -19.81 -3.97 -12.43
C LEU A 81 -18.67 -4.61 -11.64
N ILE A 82 -17.41 -4.19 -11.87
CA ILE A 82 -16.25 -4.65 -11.09
C ILE A 82 -16.38 -4.24 -9.62
N LYS A 83 -16.83 -3.00 -9.34
CA LYS A 83 -17.12 -2.57 -7.96
C LYS A 83 -18.24 -3.39 -7.33
N ARG A 84 -19.37 -3.58 -8.02
CA ARG A 84 -20.48 -4.43 -7.55
C ARG A 84 -20.00 -5.84 -7.23
N LEU A 85 -19.15 -6.44 -8.08
CA LEU A 85 -18.56 -7.76 -7.84
C LEU A 85 -17.70 -7.78 -6.56
N GLN A 86 -16.82 -6.78 -6.40
CA GLN A 86 -16.02 -6.63 -5.19
C GLN A 86 -16.88 -6.45 -3.93
N GLU A 87 -17.95 -5.67 -4.03
CA GLU A 87 -18.92 -5.45 -2.95
C GLU A 87 -19.60 -6.75 -2.53
N VAL A 88 -20.25 -7.46 -3.48
CA VAL A 88 -21.05 -8.64 -3.13
C VAL A 88 -20.22 -9.76 -2.51
N GLY A 89 -18.95 -9.89 -2.88
CA GLY A 89 -18.04 -10.82 -2.20
C GLY A 89 -17.56 -10.33 -0.84
N ARG A 90 -17.29 -9.03 -0.67
CA ARG A 90 -16.92 -8.50 0.64
C ARG A 90 -18.06 -8.73 1.62
N THR A 91 -19.28 -8.37 1.23
CA THR A 91 -20.50 -8.64 1.99
C THR A 91 -20.63 -10.13 2.32
N PHE A 92 -20.39 -11.03 1.35
CA PHE A 92 -20.39 -12.48 1.62
C PHE A 92 -19.37 -12.89 2.72
N PHE A 93 -18.12 -12.42 2.65
CA PHE A 93 -17.11 -12.77 3.66
C PHE A 93 -17.37 -12.11 5.04
N GLU A 94 -18.13 -11.02 5.07
CA GLU A 94 -18.62 -10.36 6.28
C GLU A 94 -19.85 -11.05 6.91
N LEU A 95 -20.55 -11.94 6.18
CA LEU A 95 -21.69 -12.68 6.73
C LEU A 95 -21.28 -13.57 7.92
N PRO A 96 -22.23 -13.87 8.84
CA PRO A 96 -22.03 -14.85 9.90
C PRO A 96 -21.55 -16.20 9.34
N SER A 97 -20.69 -16.90 10.09
CA SER A 97 -20.13 -18.18 9.65
C SER A 97 -21.22 -19.20 9.28
N SER A 98 -22.38 -19.21 9.96
CA SER A 98 -23.53 -20.05 9.60
C SER A 98 -24.06 -19.84 8.17
N GLU A 99 -23.96 -18.63 7.62
CA GLU A 99 -24.38 -18.35 6.24
C GLU A 99 -23.29 -18.72 5.24
N LYS A 100 -22.02 -18.46 5.56
CA LYS A 100 -20.88 -18.87 4.73
C LYS A 100 -20.75 -20.40 4.65
N GLU A 101 -21.00 -21.09 5.76
CA GLU A 101 -21.06 -22.56 5.81
C GLU A 101 -22.25 -23.14 5.00
N SER A 102 -23.31 -22.36 4.73
CA SER A 102 -24.44 -22.86 3.93
C SER A 102 -24.08 -23.18 2.47
N VAL A 103 -22.97 -22.60 1.99
CA VAL A 103 -22.37 -22.87 0.66
C VAL A 103 -20.99 -23.52 0.78
N ALA A 104 -20.62 -24.03 1.96
CA ALA A 104 -19.32 -24.66 2.16
C ALA A 104 -19.14 -25.90 1.30
N LYS A 105 -17.91 -26.08 0.83
CA LYS A 105 -17.50 -27.33 0.18
C LYS A 105 -17.56 -28.48 1.21
N PRO A 106 -18.29 -29.58 0.95
CA PRO A 106 -18.28 -30.75 1.83
C PRO A 106 -16.88 -31.35 1.94
N VAL A 107 -16.51 -31.83 3.14
CA VAL A 107 -15.15 -32.35 3.44
C VAL A 107 -14.69 -33.43 2.46
N ASP A 108 -15.59 -34.34 2.08
CA ASP A 108 -15.31 -35.47 1.16
C ASP A 108 -15.67 -35.15 -0.31
N ALA A 109 -16.03 -33.91 -0.64
CA ALA A 109 -16.40 -33.55 -2.00
C ALA A 109 -15.20 -33.62 -2.95
N LYS A 110 -15.35 -34.45 -3.99
CA LYS A 110 -14.46 -34.46 -5.18
C LYS A 110 -14.61 -33.21 -6.03
N ASP A 111 -15.68 -32.45 -5.85
CA ASP A 111 -15.85 -31.15 -6.47
C ASP A 111 -14.95 -30.10 -5.77
N ILE A 112 -14.58 -29.05 -6.49
CA ILE A 112 -13.77 -27.94 -5.98
C ILE A 112 -14.63 -26.72 -5.62
N GLU A 113 -15.92 -26.75 -5.95
CA GLU A 113 -16.87 -25.67 -5.68
C GLU A 113 -17.32 -25.63 -4.20
N GLY A 114 -17.61 -24.41 -3.71
CA GLY A 114 -18.04 -24.07 -2.36
C GLY A 114 -17.10 -23.12 -1.61
N TYR A 115 -17.52 -22.72 -0.41
CA TYR A 115 -16.71 -21.97 0.56
C TYR A 115 -15.73 -22.89 1.30
N GLY A 116 -14.44 -22.54 1.33
CA GLY A 116 -13.35 -23.45 1.70
C GLY A 116 -12.10 -22.74 2.24
N THR A 117 -11.19 -23.52 2.82
CA THR A 117 -9.83 -23.09 3.22
C THR A 117 -8.73 -23.77 2.37
N LYS A 118 -9.10 -24.87 1.69
CA LYS A 118 -8.19 -25.78 0.96
C LYS A 118 -8.27 -25.65 -0.57
N LEU A 119 -7.65 -24.61 -1.13
CA LEU A 119 -7.46 -24.46 -2.59
C LEU A 119 -6.21 -25.18 -3.14
N GLN A 120 -5.17 -25.32 -2.30
CA GLN A 120 -3.88 -25.87 -2.71
C GLN A 120 -3.61 -27.21 -2.02
N LYS A 121 -2.74 -28.04 -2.64
CA LYS A 121 -2.23 -29.26 -2.00
C LYS A 121 -1.36 -28.84 -0.80
N GLU A 122 -1.74 -29.28 0.40
CA GLU A 122 -0.90 -29.15 1.58
C GLU A 122 0.42 -29.90 1.35
N VAL A 123 1.51 -29.14 1.30
CA VAL A 123 2.87 -29.68 1.23
C VAL A 123 3.37 -29.79 2.66
N GLU A 124 3.88 -30.97 3.05
CA GLU A 124 4.45 -31.20 4.38
C GLU A 124 3.49 -30.86 5.55
N GLY A 125 2.17 -31.03 5.32
CA GLY A 125 1.12 -30.70 6.30
C GLY A 125 0.84 -29.20 6.45
N LYS A 126 1.42 -28.34 5.59
CA LYS A 126 1.28 -26.89 5.68
C LYS A 126 0.04 -26.37 4.95
N LYS A 127 -0.91 -25.78 5.70
CA LYS A 127 -2.12 -25.11 5.22
C LYS A 127 -1.78 -23.78 4.53
N ALA A 128 -2.70 -23.26 3.72
CA ALA A 128 -2.60 -21.92 3.14
C ALA A 128 -3.42 -20.92 3.99
N TRP A 129 -2.90 -19.70 4.18
CA TRP A 129 -3.61 -18.63 4.91
C TRP A 129 -4.61 -17.92 3.98
N VAL A 130 -5.70 -18.62 3.64
CA VAL A 130 -6.78 -18.09 2.79
C VAL A 130 -8.10 -18.81 3.05
N ASP A 131 -9.16 -18.04 3.24
CA ASP A 131 -10.53 -18.50 3.01
C ASP A 131 -10.96 -18.09 1.59
N HIS A 132 -11.69 -18.96 0.90
CA HIS A 132 -12.10 -18.75 -0.47
C HIS A 132 -13.55 -19.18 -0.70
N LEU A 133 -14.18 -18.62 -1.72
CA LEU A 133 -15.42 -19.09 -2.30
C LEU A 133 -15.13 -19.37 -3.78
N PHE A 134 -15.22 -20.64 -4.18
CA PHE A 134 -14.97 -21.06 -5.55
C PHE A 134 -16.24 -21.62 -6.17
N HIS A 135 -16.62 -21.18 -7.37
CA HIS A 135 -17.77 -21.73 -8.09
C HIS A 135 -17.61 -21.49 -9.59
N ARG A 136 -18.22 -22.34 -10.42
CA ARG A 136 -18.30 -22.13 -11.86
C ARG A 136 -19.28 -21.00 -12.17
N ILE A 137 -18.87 -20.12 -13.08
CA ILE A 137 -19.68 -19.00 -13.60
C ILE A 137 -20.02 -19.15 -15.10
N TRP A 138 -19.33 -20.05 -15.81
CA TRP A 138 -19.57 -20.36 -17.22
C TRP A 138 -19.08 -21.78 -17.56
N PRO A 139 -19.69 -22.50 -18.53
CA PRO A 139 -20.97 -22.20 -19.19
C PRO A 139 -22.17 -22.42 -18.24
N PRO A 140 -23.35 -21.84 -18.53
CA PRO A 140 -24.53 -21.95 -17.67
C PRO A 140 -24.95 -23.40 -17.35
N SER A 141 -24.70 -24.33 -18.27
CA SER A 141 -24.96 -25.77 -18.09
C SER A 141 -24.03 -26.45 -17.08
N CYS A 142 -22.93 -25.81 -16.68
CA CYS A 142 -22.00 -26.29 -15.66
C CYS A 142 -22.06 -25.49 -14.34
N VAL A 143 -22.94 -24.49 -14.22
CA VAL A 143 -23.08 -23.68 -13.00
C VAL A 143 -23.89 -24.44 -11.94
N ASN A 144 -23.26 -24.69 -10.79
CA ASN A 144 -23.92 -25.33 -9.65
C ASN A 144 -24.34 -24.31 -8.58
N TYR A 145 -25.54 -23.75 -8.73
CA TYR A 145 -26.09 -22.73 -7.82
C TYR A 145 -26.22 -23.17 -6.34
N ASN A 146 -26.03 -24.45 -6.00
CA ASN A 146 -25.97 -24.88 -4.60
C ASN A 146 -24.73 -24.34 -3.85
N PHE A 147 -23.68 -23.97 -4.59
CA PHE A 147 -22.46 -23.35 -4.06
C PHE A 147 -22.44 -21.82 -4.20
N TRP A 148 -23.56 -21.22 -4.66
CA TRP A 148 -23.68 -19.78 -4.80
C TRP A 148 -24.37 -19.18 -3.56
N PRO A 149 -23.80 -18.14 -2.94
CA PRO A 149 -24.43 -17.41 -1.86
C PRO A 149 -25.83 -16.91 -2.23
N LYS A 150 -26.76 -17.03 -1.28
CA LYS A 150 -28.09 -16.39 -1.35
C LYS A 150 -28.05 -14.93 -0.88
N ASN A 151 -27.06 -14.61 -0.04
CA ASN A 151 -26.80 -13.29 0.49
C ASN A 151 -25.37 -12.85 0.09
N PRO A 152 -25.16 -11.59 -0.32
CA PRO A 152 -26.21 -10.60 -0.61
C PRO A 152 -27.11 -11.03 -1.80
N PRO A 153 -28.38 -10.61 -1.85
CA PRO A 153 -29.33 -11.04 -2.90
C PRO A 153 -28.83 -10.80 -4.33
N GLU A 154 -28.06 -9.74 -4.54
CA GLU A 154 -27.48 -9.34 -5.82
C GLU A 154 -26.28 -10.20 -6.24
N TYR A 155 -25.72 -11.04 -5.33
CA TYR A 155 -24.52 -11.84 -5.60
C TYR A 155 -24.65 -12.62 -6.91
N ARG A 156 -25.81 -13.24 -7.13
CA ARG A 156 -26.09 -14.03 -8.32
C ARG A 156 -26.12 -13.19 -9.59
N GLU A 157 -26.94 -12.14 -9.61
CA GLU A 157 -27.10 -11.24 -10.77
C GLU A 157 -25.74 -10.66 -11.20
N VAL A 158 -24.97 -10.16 -10.22
CA VAL A 158 -23.66 -9.54 -10.44
C VAL A 158 -22.65 -10.55 -10.99
N ASN A 159 -22.63 -11.78 -10.49
CA ASN A 159 -21.74 -12.82 -11.01
C ASN A 159 -22.14 -13.32 -12.40
N GLU A 160 -23.45 -13.43 -12.70
CA GLU A 160 -23.95 -13.78 -14.04
C GLU A 160 -23.63 -12.67 -15.08
N GLU A 161 -23.83 -11.40 -14.72
CA GLU A 161 -23.47 -10.23 -15.55
C GLU A 161 -21.96 -10.19 -15.80
N TYR A 162 -21.14 -10.36 -14.75
CA TYR A 162 -19.69 -10.37 -14.85
C TYR A 162 -19.16 -11.56 -15.67
N ALA A 163 -19.77 -12.74 -15.58
CA ALA A 163 -19.39 -13.91 -16.36
C ALA A 163 -19.49 -13.68 -17.88
N LEU A 164 -20.55 -13.00 -18.34
CA LEU A 164 -20.73 -12.64 -19.75
C LEU A 164 -19.61 -11.71 -20.24
N HIS A 165 -19.27 -10.71 -19.42
CA HIS A 165 -18.20 -9.76 -19.70
C HIS A 165 -16.81 -10.43 -19.72
N VAL A 166 -16.50 -11.29 -18.76
CA VAL A 166 -15.23 -12.03 -18.71
C VAL A 166 -15.13 -13.08 -19.81
N LYS A 167 -16.22 -13.75 -20.19
CA LYS A 167 -16.26 -14.63 -21.37
C LYS A 167 -15.82 -13.85 -22.61
N LYS A 168 -16.48 -12.72 -22.90
CA LYS A 168 -16.17 -11.89 -24.07
C LYS A 168 -14.72 -11.39 -24.05
N LEU A 169 -14.21 -10.97 -22.89
CA LEU A 169 -12.81 -10.56 -22.74
C LEU A 169 -11.85 -11.73 -22.99
N SER A 170 -12.15 -12.91 -22.45
CA SER A 170 -11.33 -14.13 -22.66
C SER A 170 -11.27 -14.52 -24.13
N GLU A 171 -12.39 -14.48 -24.84
CA GLU A 171 -12.46 -14.73 -26.29
C GLU A 171 -11.70 -13.68 -27.11
N THR A 172 -11.77 -12.41 -26.69
CA THR A 172 -11.01 -11.33 -27.31
C THR A 172 -9.51 -11.55 -27.16
N LEU A 173 -9.05 -11.91 -25.95
CA LEU A 173 -7.65 -12.19 -25.65
C LEU A 173 -7.13 -13.45 -26.35
N LEU A 174 -7.92 -14.52 -26.43
CA LEU A 174 -7.59 -15.71 -27.22
C LEU A 174 -7.47 -15.40 -28.72
N GLY A 175 -8.29 -14.47 -29.22
CA GLY A 175 -8.20 -13.96 -30.59
C GLY A 175 -6.88 -13.24 -30.85
N ILE A 176 -6.58 -12.24 -30.03
CA ILE A 176 -5.37 -11.42 -30.10
C ILE A 176 -4.11 -12.29 -29.95
N LEU A 177 -4.12 -13.27 -29.03
CA LEU A 177 -3.04 -14.25 -28.88
C LEU A 177 -2.87 -15.14 -30.11
N SER A 178 -3.96 -15.59 -30.73
CA SER A 178 -3.88 -16.42 -31.94
C SER A 178 -3.26 -15.64 -33.10
N GLU A 179 -3.71 -14.41 -33.32
CA GLU A 179 -3.19 -13.53 -34.39
C GLU A 179 -1.73 -13.15 -34.17
N GLY A 180 -1.35 -12.82 -32.93
CA GLY A 180 0.04 -12.53 -32.57
C GLY A 180 0.98 -13.74 -32.71
N LEU A 181 0.46 -14.98 -32.65
CA LEU A 181 1.17 -16.22 -32.95
C LEU A 181 1.15 -16.58 -34.46
N GLY A 182 0.60 -15.71 -35.33
CA GLY A 182 0.49 -15.94 -36.77
C GLY A 182 -0.61 -16.93 -37.17
N LEU A 183 -1.56 -17.22 -36.27
CA LEU A 183 -2.68 -18.15 -36.49
C LEU A 183 -3.96 -17.41 -36.90
N ARG A 184 -4.97 -18.17 -37.36
CA ARG A 184 -6.35 -17.66 -37.45
C ARG A 184 -6.82 -17.23 -36.06
N ARG A 185 -7.56 -16.12 -35.97
CA ARG A 185 -8.11 -15.57 -34.72
C ARG A 185 -8.84 -16.60 -33.87
N GLU A 186 -9.50 -17.58 -34.49
CA GLU A 186 -10.27 -18.61 -33.79
C GLU A 186 -9.42 -19.77 -33.25
N ALA A 187 -8.15 -19.90 -33.64
CA ALA A 187 -7.36 -21.14 -33.47
C ALA A 187 -7.21 -21.57 -32.00
N LEU A 188 -6.83 -20.67 -31.08
CA LEU A 188 -6.74 -21.02 -29.66
C LEU A 188 -8.12 -21.30 -29.05
N ARG A 189 -9.17 -20.63 -29.51
CA ARG A 189 -10.55 -20.88 -29.04
C ARG A 189 -11.05 -22.24 -29.51
N GLU A 190 -10.87 -22.59 -30.78
CA GLU A 190 -11.17 -23.90 -31.36
C GLU A 190 -10.36 -25.01 -30.66
N GLY A 191 -9.06 -24.78 -30.39
CA GLY A 191 -8.20 -25.70 -29.64
C GLY A 191 -8.61 -25.93 -28.19
N LEU A 192 -9.39 -25.03 -27.60
CA LEU A 192 -10.02 -25.19 -26.28
C LEU A 192 -11.44 -25.80 -26.34
N GLY A 193 -11.89 -26.22 -27.53
CA GLY A 193 -13.20 -26.82 -27.77
C GLY A 193 -14.19 -25.93 -28.54
N GLY A 194 -13.84 -24.68 -28.86
CA GLY A 194 -14.72 -23.77 -29.61
C GLY A 194 -16.04 -23.46 -28.89
N ASP A 195 -17.07 -23.08 -29.67
CA ASP A 195 -18.46 -22.93 -29.17
C ASP A 195 -19.16 -24.30 -29.00
N LEU A 196 -18.46 -25.37 -28.58
CA LEU A 196 -19.05 -26.65 -28.22
C LEU A 196 -19.81 -26.55 -26.88
N ALA A 197 -20.96 -25.89 -26.94
CA ALA A 197 -22.08 -26.27 -26.11
C ALA A 197 -22.40 -27.77 -26.34
N ASP A 198 -22.76 -28.45 -25.25
CA ASP A 198 -23.50 -29.72 -25.27
C ASP A 198 -22.80 -30.94 -25.91
N GLY A 199 -21.63 -31.29 -25.36
CA GLY A 199 -21.40 -32.69 -24.94
C GLY A 199 -21.07 -33.74 -26.01
N GLN A 200 -20.61 -33.36 -27.20
CA GLN A 200 -20.12 -34.33 -28.21
C GLN A 200 -18.59 -34.26 -28.39
N TYR A 201 -17.89 -35.24 -27.81
CA TYR A 201 -16.47 -35.49 -28.09
C TYR A 201 -16.32 -36.46 -29.26
N LEU A 202 -15.75 -35.98 -30.38
CA LEU A 202 -15.31 -36.85 -31.46
C LEU A 202 -14.04 -37.60 -31.04
N ALA A 203 -14.17 -38.90 -30.83
CA ALA A 203 -13.08 -39.77 -30.42
C ALA A 203 -12.15 -40.13 -31.59
N THR A 204 -10.98 -39.48 -31.65
CA THR A 204 -9.78 -39.95 -32.36
C THR A 204 -8.56 -39.67 -31.44
N SER A 205 -7.60 -40.56 -31.19
CA SER A 205 -7.38 -41.94 -31.64
C SER A 205 -6.85 -42.84 -30.51
N SER A 206 -7.14 -44.14 -30.63
CA SER A 206 -6.75 -45.32 -29.83
C SER A 206 -5.49 -45.30 -28.93
N LEU A 207 -5.63 -45.84 -27.70
CA LEU A 207 -4.56 -46.45 -26.88
C LEU A 207 -5.04 -47.80 -26.28
N PRO A 208 -4.17 -48.82 -26.11
CA PRO A 208 -4.53 -50.15 -25.57
C PRO A 208 -4.46 -50.24 -24.02
N PRO A 209 -5.03 -51.29 -23.39
CA PRO A 209 -5.43 -51.25 -21.97
C PRO A 209 -4.50 -51.96 -20.96
N SER A 210 -4.82 -51.72 -19.67
CA SER A 210 -4.33 -52.32 -18.39
C SER A 210 -3.47 -51.35 -17.56
N LEU A 211 -3.53 -51.29 -16.22
CA LEU A 211 -3.96 -52.25 -15.19
C LEU A 211 -4.87 -51.62 -14.09
N LYS A 212 -5.60 -52.46 -13.35
CA LYS A 212 -6.39 -52.09 -12.13
C LYS A 212 -5.65 -52.55 -10.86
N THR A 213 -5.86 -51.88 -9.71
CA THR A 213 -5.99 -52.42 -8.32
C THR A 213 -6.17 -51.23 -7.35
N LYS A 214 -7.27 -51.07 -6.60
CA LYS A 214 -7.84 -51.73 -5.40
C LYS A 214 -7.15 -51.37 -4.04
N PRO A 215 -7.87 -50.79 -3.06
CA PRO A 215 -7.32 -50.32 -1.77
C PRO A 215 -7.67 -51.23 -0.55
N PRO A 216 -7.01 -51.03 0.62
CA PRO A 216 -7.42 -51.57 1.93
C PRO A 216 -7.58 -50.43 3.01
N PRO A 217 -7.84 -50.68 4.33
CA PRO A 217 -9.05 -50.16 4.99
C PRO A 217 -8.77 -49.22 6.21
N PRO A 218 -9.82 -48.67 6.88
CA PRO A 218 -9.69 -47.68 7.97
C PRO A 218 -9.61 -48.29 9.39
N LEU A 219 -9.24 -47.46 10.36
CA LEU A 219 -9.25 -47.76 11.79
C LEU A 219 -9.81 -46.57 12.59
N ASN A 220 -10.80 -46.83 13.44
CA ASN A 220 -11.43 -45.86 14.35
C ASN A 220 -10.60 -45.64 15.62
N LEU A 221 -10.84 -44.54 16.34
CA LEU A 221 -11.00 -44.52 17.80
C LEU A 221 -11.69 -43.21 18.26
N GLU A 222 -12.36 -43.27 19.41
CA GLU A 222 -13.33 -42.27 19.90
C GLU A 222 -12.76 -41.24 20.91
N PRO A 223 -13.47 -40.12 21.20
CA PRO A 223 -12.94 -38.96 21.91
C PRO A 223 -13.22 -38.94 23.42
N SER A 224 -12.59 -38.00 24.13
CA SER A 224 -12.96 -37.59 25.50
C SER A 224 -12.94 -36.06 25.65
N SER A 225 -13.61 -35.54 26.68
CA SER A 225 -14.13 -34.17 26.75
C SER A 225 -13.70 -33.41 28.02
N SER A 226 -13.69 -32.07 27.99
CA SER A 226 -13.95 -31.16 29.14
C SER A 226 -13.79 -29.68 28.73
N SER A 227 -14.12 -28.76 29.64
CA SER A 227 -15.11 -27.71 29.39
C SER A 227 -15.05 -26.50 30.37
N ILE A 228 -15.50 -25.30 29.92
CA ILE A 228 -15.76 -24.01 30.65
C ILE A 228 -14.56 -23.34 31.41
N VAL A 229 -14.52 -22.04 31.78
CA VAL A 229 -15.47 -20.86 31.79
C VAL A 229 -14.70 -19.54 31.44
N PRO A 230 -15.36 -18.40 31.09
CA PRO A 230 -14.71 -17.15 30.65
C PRO A 230 -14.56 -16.05 31.73
N GLY A 231 -13.79 -14.98 31.42
CA GLY A 231 -13.54 -13.81 32.28
C GLY A 231 -13.76 -12.45 31.59
N ILE A 232 -13.87 -11.37 32.37
CA ILE A 232 -14.49 -10.08 32.01
C ILE A 232 -13.45 -8.97 31.72
N THR A 233 -13.72 -8.09 30.74
CA THR A 233 -12.85 -6.97 30.31
C THR A 233 -13.07 -5.65 31.07
N LYS A 234 -12.03 -4.83 31.13
CA LYS A 234 -11.99 -3.46 31.70
C LYS A 234 -11.55 -2.49 30.60
N ALA A 235 -12.07 -1.26 30.58
CA ALA A 235 -11.72 -0.26 29.56
C ALA A 235 -10.22 0.10 29.63
N MET A 236 -9.58 0.25 28.45
CA MET A 236 -8.15 0.50 28.31
C MET A 236 -7.84 2.00 28.30
N GLU A 237 -6.89 2.43 29.12
CA GLU A 237 -6.28 3.77 29.06
C GLU A 237 -5.31 3.85 27.85
N ILE A 238 -5.18 5.03 27.24
CA ILE A 238 -4.25 5.24 26.12
C ILE A 238 -2.86 5.55 26.67
N GLU A 239 -1.96 4.59 26.56
CA GLU A 239 -0.56 4.71 26.98
C GLU A 239 0.24 5.65 26.04
N ARG A 240 1.08 6.53 26.61
CA ARG A 240 1.91 7.51 25.88
C ARG A 240 3.37 7.05 25.79
N VAL A 241 4.07 7.40 24.71
CA VAL A 241 5.47 6.95 24.51
C VAL A 241 6.41 7.56 25.55
N GLN A 242 6.13 8.76 26.05
CA GLN A 242 6.87 9.40 27.14
C GLN A 242 6.79 8.60 28.45
N ASP A 243 5.63 7.99 28.74
CA ASP A 243 5.42 7.14 29.92
C ASP A 243 6.07 5.75 29.74
N ILE A 244 5.99 5.19 28.52
CA ILE A 244 6.67 3.94 28.12
C ILE A 244 8.19 4.10 28.21
N SER A 245 8.75 5.20 27.71
CA SER A 245 10.18 5.52 27.82
C SER A 245 10.59 5.59 29.28
N SER A 246 9.88 6.36 30.10
CA SER A 246 10.17 6.56 31.52
C SER A 246 10.21 5.24 32.31
N SER A 247 9.34 4.27 31.97
CA SER A 247 9.32 2.95 32.59
C SER A 247 10.34 1.96 31.99
N SER A 248 10.65 2.09 30.68
CA SER A 248 11.55 1.18 29.95
C SER A 248 13.04 1.49 30.11
N LEU A 249 13.40 2.70 30.57
CA LEU A 249 14.80 3.09 30.83
C LEU A 249 15.54 2.15 31.80
N HIS A 250 14.81 1.42 32.66
CA HIS A 250 15.39 0.47 33.62
C HIS A 250 15.58 -0.96 33.09
N THR A 251 15.02 -1.30 31.92
CA THR A 251 14.99 -2.69 31.41
C THR A 251 15.83 -2.92 30.16
N GLU A 252 16.37 -1.86 29.55
CA GLU A 252 17.07 -1.86 28.25
C GLU A 252 16.27 -2.51 27.08
N ALA A 253 14.96 -2.67 27.25
CA ALA A 253 14.05 -3.26 26.29
C ALA A 253 13.00 -2.23 25.83
N ILE A 254 12.35 -2.51 24.70
CA ILE A 254 11.19 -1.75 24.22
C ILE A 254 10.05 -2.72 23.85
N PRO A 255 8.77 -2.32 23.96
CA PRO A 255 7.64 -3.17 23.58
C PRO A 255 7.67 -3.58 22.09
N LEU A 256 7.13 -4.77 21.78
CA LEU A 256 7.27 -5.41 20.47
C LEU A 256 6.65 -4.61 19.33
N GLU A 257 5.63 -3.79 19.60
CA GLU A 257 5.00 -2.92 18.61
C GLU A 257 5.92 -1.79 18.12
N PHE A 258 6.97 -1.41 18.87
CA PHE A 258 7.93 -0.38 18.46
C PHE A 258 9.13 -0.95 17.70
N ILE A 259 9.38 -2.26 17.82
CA ILE A 259 10.46 -2.95 17.10
C ILE A 259 10.09 -3.04 15.61
N ARG A 260 10.88 -2.36 14.77
CA ARG A 260 10.70 -2.34 13.31
C ARG A 260 11.14 -3.65 12.66
N SER A 261 10.67 -3.91 11.44
CA SER A 261 11.19 -5.00 10.62
C SER A 261 12.68 -4.76 10.30
N GLU A 262 13.48 -5.81 10.11
CA GLU A 262 14.93 -5.67 9.83
C GLU A 262 15.26 -4.69 8.69
N LYS A 263 14.34 -4.57 7.72
CA LYS A 263 14.51 -3.72 6.52
C LYS A 263 14.05 -2.28 6.71
N GLU A 264 13.64 -1.93 7.94
CA GLU A 264 13.36 -0.58 8.43
C GLU A 264 14.24 -0.19 9.62
N GLN A 265 14.85 -1.16 10.33
CA GLN A 265 15.66 -0.91 11.54
C GLN A 265 16.85 0.02 11.24
N PRO A 266 17.03 1.13 11.99
CA PRO A 266 18.15 2.05 11.81
C PRO A 266 19.54 1.39 11.90
N ALA A 267 19.68 0.33 12.70
CA ALA A 267 20.93 -0.44 12.84
C ALA A 267 21.47 -0.98 11.51
N ILE A 268 20.57 -1.51 10.68
CA ILE A 268 20.87 -2.26 9.46
C ILE A 268 20.84 -1.32 8.24
N THR A 269 19.92 -0.36 8.25
CA THR A 269 19.54 0.41 7.05
C THR A 269 20.16 1.80 6.95
N THR A 270 20.69 2.35 8.05
CA THR A 270 21.39 3.64 8.02
C THR A 270 22.77 3.48 7.38
N PHE A 271 23.08 4.30 6.38
CA PHE A 271 24.40 4.32 5.78
C PHE A 271 25.46 4.86 6.75
N ARG A 272 26.62 4.21 6.79
CA ARG A 272 27.71 4.54 7.74
C ARG A 272 29.00 5.03 7.07
N GLY A 273 28.96 5.30 5.76
CA GLY A 273 30.05 5.95 5.03
C GLY A 273 29.86 7.47 4.91
N PRO A 274 30.66 8.15 4.06
CA PRO A 274 30.49 9.57 3.77
C PRO A 274 29.10 9.88 3.20
N ALA A 275 28.29 10.64 3.93
CA ALA A 275 26.98 11.06 3.47
C ALA A 275 27.09 12.25 2.50
N PRO A 276 26.25 12.32 1.45
CA PRO A 276 26.09 13.56 0.69
C PRO A 276 25.38 14.59 1.59
N ALA A 277 25.89 15.81 1.64
CA ALA A 277 25.30 16.88 2.42
C ALA A 277 23.97 17.34 1.81
N ILE A 278 22.95 17.55 2.64
CA ILE A 278 21.71 18.20 2.22
C ILE A 278 22.04 19.63 1.76
N PRO A 279 21.57 20.08 0.57
CA PRO A 279 21.88 21.41 0.04
C PRO A 279 21.52 22.53 1.02
N VAL A 280 22.31 23.61 1.00
CA VAL A 280 22.13 24.78 1.86
C VAL A 280 21.92 26.00 0.98
N VAL A 281 20.87 26.77 1.24
CA VAL A 281 20.53 28.01 0.53
C VAL A 281 20.61 29.19 1.50
N ASP A 282 21.38 30.21 1.13
CA ASP A 282 21.41 31.49 1.85
C ASP A 282 20.46 32.48 1.18
N LEU A 283 19.37 32.86 1.85
CA LEU A 283 18.40 33.84 1.30
C LEU A 283 18.85 35.30 1.45
N SER A 284 20.05 35.57 1.97
CA SER A 284 20.63 36.91 2.05
C SER A 284 21.73 37.17 1.01
N ASP A 285 22.05 36.19 0.15
CA ASP A 285 22.93 36.41 -0.98
C ASP A 285 22.31 37.46 -1.94
N PRO A 286 23.03 38.55 -2.28
CA PRO A 286 22.51 39.58 -3.18
C PRO A 286 22.34 39.12 -4.64
N ASP A 287 22.89 37.96 -5.04
CA ASP A 287 22.60 37.35 -6.34
C ASP A 287 21.29 36.54 -6.28
N GLU A 288 20.16 37.23 -6.47
CA GLU A 288 18.82 36.63 -6.50
C GLU A 288 18.70 35.48 -7.52
N GLU A 289 19.45 35.51 -8.64
CA GLU A 289 19.44 34.44 -9.64
C GLU A 289 20.18 33.19 -9.14
N SER A 290 21.30 33.38 -8.43
CA SER A 290 22.01 32.30 -7.73
C SER A 290 21.14 31.64 -6.67
N VAL A 291 20.46 32.44 -5.83
CA VAL A 291 19.52 31.95 -4.82
C VAL A 291 18.39 31.15 -5.47
N ALA A 292 17.77 31.69 -6.51
CA ALA A 292 16.69 31.02 -7.21
C ALA A 292 17.13 29.68 -7.80
N ARG A 293 18.30 29.65 -8.46
CA ARG A 293 18.90 28.44 -9.04
C ARG A 293 19.22 27.39 -7.97
N ALA A 294 19.70 27.81 -6.80
CA ALA A 294 19.98 26.90 -5.69
C ALA A 294 18.71 26.23 -5.13
N VAL A 295 17.63 27.00 -4.93
CA VAL A 295 16.31 26.46 -4.50
C VAL A 295 15.74 25.49 -5.52
N VAL A 296 15.76 25.87 -6.80
CA VAL A 296 15.24 25.06 -7.92
C VAL A 296 16.01 23.74 -8.04
N ASN A 297 17.34 23.79 -8.16
CA ASN A 297 18.17 22.59 -8.29
C ASN A 297 18.01 21.66 -7.08
N SER A 298 17.96 22.20 -5.86
CA SER A 298 17.74 21.38 -4.65
C SER A 298 16.38 20.69 -4.66
N SER A 299 15.36 21.36 -5.20
CA SER A 299 13.99 20.83 -5.29
C SER A 299 13.82 19.80 -6.43
N GLU A 300 14.60 19.92 -7.51
CA GLU A 300 14.64 18.94 -8.62
C GLU A 300 15.51 17.72 -8.28
N GLU A 301 16.64 17.90 -7.61
CA GLU A 301 17.60 16.82 -7.33
C GLU A 301 17.26 16.04 -6.06
N TRP A 302 16.97 16.75 -4.97
CA TRP A 302 16.83 16.21 -3.61
C TRP A 302 15.39 16.20 -3.09
N GLY A 303 14.59 17.22 -3.41
CA GLY A 303 13.30 17.44 -2.76
C GLY A 303 13.41 17.90 -1.29
N ILE A 304 14.62 18.20 -0.82
CA ILE A 304 14.92 18.70 0.52
C ILE A 304 16.14 19.63 0.49
N PHE A 305 16.11 20.69 1.28
CA PHE A 305 17.24 21.59 1.49
C PHE A 305 17.15 22.29 2.86
N GLN A 306 18.27 22.84 3.33
CA GLN A 306 18.31 23.74 4.48
C GLN A 306 18.39 25.18 4.00
N VAL A 307 17.76 26.09 4.74
CA VAL A 307 17.76 27.52 4.44
C VAL A 307 18.34 28.28 5.63
N VAL A 308 19.28 29.18 5.35
CA VAL A 308 19.86 30.14 6.31
C VAL A 308 19.49 31.57 5.93
N ASN A 309 19.59 32.49 6.89
CA ASN A 309 19.26 33.92 6.73
C ASN A 309 17.83 34.19 6.20
N HIS A 310 16.90 33.27 6.46
CA HIS A 310 15.50 33.24 6.01
C HIS A 310 14.57 34.29 6.64
N GLY A 311 15.09 35.24 7.43
CA GLY A 311 14.31 36.34 8.00
C GLY A 311 13.30 35.96 9.09
N ILE A 312 13.41 34.76 9.68
CA ILE A 312 12.72 34.42 10.95
C ILE A 312 13.71 34.73 12.08
N PRO A 313 13.35 35.54 13.10
CA PRO A 313 14.25 35.86 14.20
C PRO A 313 14.70 34.60 14.95
N THR A 314 16.01 34.44 15.16
CA THR A 314 16.56 33.31 15.93
C THR A 314 15.98 33.25 17.35
N GLU A 315 15.68 34.40 17.95
CA GLU A 315 15.06 34.46 19.28
C GLU A 315 13.61 33.97 19.28
N LEU A 316 12.86 34.18 18.19
CA LEU A 316 11.52 33.63 18.02
C LEU A 316 11.57 32.10 17.87
N ILE A 317 12.56 31.57 17.15
CA ILE A 317 12.81 30.12 17.07
C ILE A 317 13.10 29.53 18.46
N LYS A 318 13.95 30.18 19.28
CA LYS A 318 14.20 29.74 20.66
C LYS A 318 12.94 29.79 21.51
N ARG A 319 12.16 30.88 21.45
CA ARG A 319 10.87 30.99 22.17
C ARG A 319 9.92 29.86 21.76
N LEU A 320 9.82 29.55 20.46
CA LEU A 320 9.00 28.44 19.95
C LEU A 320 9.44 27.08 20.50
N GLN A 321 10.76 26.83 20.49
CA GLN A 321 11.34 25.62 21.07
C GLN A 321 11.08 25.54 22.58
N GLU A 322 11.20 26.65 23.30
CA GLU A 322 10.97 26.74 24.75
C GLU A 322 9.52 26.46 25.13
N VAL A 323 8.54 27.12 24.47
CA VAL A 323 7.12 26.89 24.78
C VAL A 323 6.66 25.48 24.39
N GLY A 324 7.22 24.92 23.32
CA GLY A 324 7.00 23.54 22.93
C GLY A 324 7.58 22.55 23.95
N ARG A 325 8.84 22.74 24.38
CA ARG A 325 9.47 21.88 25.41
C ARG A 325 8.70 21.94 26.72
N THR A 326 8.40 23.15 27.20
CA THR A 326 7.65 23.39 28.43
C THR A 326 6.31 22.63 28.41
N PHE A 327 5.58 22.65 27.30
CA PHE A 327 4.33 21.89 27.16
C PHE A 327 4.52 20.37 27.36
N PHE A 328 5.53 19.76 26.75
CA PHE A 328 5.77 18.31 26.89
C PHE A 328 6.32 17.92 28.28
N GLU A 329 6.92 18.87 29.00
CA GLU A 329 7.36 18.73 30.40
C GLU A 329 6.21 18.90 31.42
N LEU A 330 5.03 19.38 31.01
CA LEU A 330 3.85 19.49 31.90
C LEU A 330 3.35 18.13 32.41
N PRO A 331 2.65 18.10 33.55
CA PRO A 331 1.91 16.92 34.01
C PRO A 331 0.96 16.37 32.95
N SER A 332 0.80 15.05 32.89
CA SER A 332 -0.04 14.39 31.87
C SER A 332 -1.47 14.93 31.85
N SER A 333 -2.05 15.30 33.00
CA SER A 333 -3.38 15.93 33.07
C SER A 333 -3.52 17.24 32.28
N GLU A 334 -2.44 18.01 32.14
CA GLU A 334 -2.45 19.25 31.34
C GLU A 334 -2.27 18.96 29.84
N LYS A 335 -1.39 18.00 29.49
CA LYS A 335 -1.21 17.54 28.09
C LYS A 335 -2.47 16.87 27.55
N GLU A 336 -3.14 16.05 28.36
CA GLU A 336 -4.42 15.42 28.02
C GLU A 336 -5.57 16.44 27.90
N SER A 337 -5.46 17.64 28.50
CA SER A 337 -6.51 18.67 28.40
C SER A 337 -6.70 19.23 26.97
N VAL A 338 -5.71 19.02 26.10
CA VAL A 338 -5.74 19.34 24.67
C VAL A 338 -5.65 18.08 23.78
N ALA A 339 -5.91 16.89 24.34
CA ALA A 339 -5.84 15.64 23.59
C ALA A 339 -6.83 15.57 22.42
N LYS A 340 -6.42 14.89 21.35
CA LYS A 340 -7.32 14.56 20.23
C LYS A 340 -8.47 13.67 20.76
N PRO A 341 -9.75 14.06 20.63
CA PRO A 341 -10.86 13.21 21.04
C PRO A 341 -10.92 11.92 20.22
N VAL A 342 -11.29 10.81 20.88
CA VAL A 342 -11.30 9.46 20.27
C VAL A 342 -12.14 9.42 18.99
N ASP A 343 -13.33 10.02 19.02
CA ASP A 343 -14.27 10.05 17.89
C ASP A 343 -14.12 11.30 16.98
N ALA A 344 -13.07 12.11 17.16
CA ALA A 344 -12.87 13.31 16.36
C ALA A 344 -12.52 12.97 14.90
N LYS A 345 -13.36 13.49 13.98
CA LYS A 345 -13.10 13.53 12.53
C LYS A 345 -11.98 14.50 12.13
N ASP A 346 -11.64 15.43 13.02
CA ASP A 346 -10.46 16.29 12.87
C ASP A 346 -9.22 15.60 13.43
N ILE A 347 -8.05 16.11 13.04
CA ILE A 347 -6.73 15.54 13.34
C ILE A 347 -5.96 16.33 14.40
N GLU A 348 -6.51 17.45 14.87
CA GLU A 348 -5.90 18.32 15.88
C GLU A 348 -5.94 17.72 17.30
N GLY A 349 -4.98 18.14 18.13
CA GLY A 349 -4.84 17.80 19.54
C GLY A 349 -3.54 17.04 19.88
N TYR A 350 -3.36 16.76 21.18
CA TYR A 350 -2.27 15.93 21.70
C TYR A 350 -2.56 14.43 21.46
N GLY A 351 -1.59 13.74 20.87
CA GLY A 351 -1.72 12.41 20.29
C GLY A 351 -0.43 11.59 20.43
N THR A 352 -0.53 10.29 20.20
CA THR A 352 0.63 9.37 20.18
C THR A 352 0.62 8.57 18.87
N LYS A 353 -0.54 8.00 18.52
CA LYS A 353 -0.78 7.28 17.27
C LYS A 353 -0.55 8.13 16.02
N LEU A 354 0.30 7.68 15.12
CA LEU A 354 0.44 8.28 13.78
C LEU A 354 -0.67 7.82 12.84
N GLN A 355 -0.93 8.58 11.76
CA GLN A 355 -1.90 8.19 10.73
C GLN A 355 -1.51 6.93 9.92
N LYS A 356 -0.30 6.40 10.10
CA LYS A 356 0.32 5.37 9.25
C LYS A 356 0.98 4.25 10.08
N GLU A 357 0.27 3.79 11.11
CA GLU A 357 0.62 2.60 11.88
C GLU A 357 0.07 1.35 11.18
N VAL A 358 0.97 0.56 10.60
CA VAL A 358 0.65 -0.62 9.77
C VAL A 358 1.05 -1.87 10.54
N GLU A 359 0.31 -2.97 10.40
CA GLU A 359 0.61 -4.27 11.03
C GLU A 359 0.77 -4.19 12.57
N GLY A 360 0.04 -3.28 13.22
CA GLY A 360 0.12 -3.05 14.67
C GLY A 360 1.41 -2.36 15.15
N LYS A 361 2.29 -1.94 14.25
CA LYS A 361 3.56 -1.28 14.60
C LYS A 361 3.36 0.21 14.91
N LYS A 362 3.67 0.60 16.14
CA LYS A 362 3.63 1.98 16.63
C LYS A 362 4.91 2.73 16.28
N ALA A 363 4.86 4.06 16.37
CA ALA A 363 6.03 4.93 16.22
C ALA A 363 6.46 5.48 17.58
N TRP A 364 7.76 5.67 17.80
CA TRP A 364 8.30 6.12 19.09
C TRP A 364 8.20 7.65 19.23
N VAL A 365 6.97 8.17 19.28
CA VAL A 365 6.67 9.62 19.28
C VAL A 365 5.36 9.93 20.00
N ASP A 366 5.37 10.98 20.80
CA ASP A 366 4.16 11.71 21.18
C ASP A 366 4.15 13.04 20.41
N HIS A 367 2.97 13.60 20.13
CA HIS A 367 2.87 14.81 19.32
C HIS A 367 1.70 15.69 19.70
N LEU A 368 1.81 16.98 19.40
CA LEU A 368 0.73 17.95 19.43
C LEU A 368 0.56 18.49 18.01
N PHE A 369 -0.63 18.33 17.43
CA PHE A 369 -0.93 18.76 16.05
C PHE A 369 -2.05 19.80 16.05
N HIS A 370 -1.86 20.95 15.41
CA HIS A 370 -2.87 22.01 15.36
C HIS A 370 -2.68 22.95 14.17
N ARG A 371 -3.76 23.62 13.76
CA ARG A 371 -3.75 24.70 12.77
C ARG A 371 -3.13 25.96 13.37
N ILE A 372 -2.28 26.63 12.58
CA ILE A 372 -1.70 27.94 12.92
C ILE A 372 -2.05 29.05 11.91
N TRP A 373 -2.52 28.70 10.71
CA TRP A 373 -2.97 29.64 9.69
C TRP A 373 -3.95 28.97 8.70
N PRO A 374 -4.90 29.70 8.07
CA PRO A 374 -5.31 31.07 8.35
C PRO A 374 -6.03 31.23 9.71
N PRO A 375 -6.07 32.44 10.29
CA PRO A 375 -6.73 32.67 11.60
C PRO A 375 -8.20 32.24 11.66
N SER A 376 -8.87 32.10 10.51
CA SER A 376 -10.24 31.62 10.37
C SER A 376 -10.45 30.13 10.60
N CYS A 377 -9.39 29.30 10.53
CA CYS A 377 -9.46 27.86 10.81
C CYS A 377 -8.72 27.43 12.09
N VAL A 378 -8.03 28.35 12.78
CA VAL A 378 -7.32 28.06 14.03
C VAL A 378 -8.32 27.76 15.16
N ASN A 379 -8.26 26.52 15.68
CA ASN A 379 -9.05 26.15 16.85
C ASN A 379 -8.20 26.14 18.14
N TYR A 380 -8.28 27.24 18.88
CA TYR A 380 -7.58 27.41 20.16
C TYR A 380 -7.99 26.41 21.26
N SER A 381 -9.01 25.56 21.08
CA SER A 381 -9.30 24.49 22.05
C SER A 381 -8.21 23.42 22.09
N PHE A 382 -7.43 23.26 21.01
CA PHE A 382 -6.31 22.33 20.92
C PHE A 382 -4.96 22.98 21.23
N TRP A 383 -4.95 24.27 21.58
CA TRP A 383 -3.72 25.00 21.92
C TRP A 383 -3.47 24.94 23.44
N PRO A 384 -2.24 24.60 23.87
CA PRO A 384 -1.82 24.69 25.26
C PRO A 384 -2.11 26.07 25.87
N LYS A 385 -2.67 26.06 27.08
CA LYS A 385 -2.84 27.27 27.92
C LYS A 385 -1.61 27.57 28.76
N ASN A 386 -0.80 26.54 29.00
CA ASN A 386 0.48 26.60 29.69
C ASN A 386 1.57 26.06 28.73
N PRO A 387 2.70 26.76 28.57
CA PRO A 387 2.97 28.10 29.09
C PRO A 387 2.07 29.17 28.44
N PRO A 388 1.71 30.26 29.14
CA PRO A 388 0.77 31.27 28.61
C PRO A 388 1.27 31.98 27.35
N GLU A 389 2.59 32.04 27.15
CA GLU A 389 3.25 32.58 25.97
C GLU A 389 3.08 31.70 24.73
N TYR A 390 2.66 30.43 24.87
CA TYR A 390 2.54 29.47 23.76
C TYR A 390 1.76 30.06 22.58
N ARG A 391 0.64 30.72 22.88
CA ARG A 391 -0.24 31.30 21.86
C ARG A 391 0.44 32.43 21.09
N GLU A 392 0.96 33.43 21.81
CA GLU A 392 1.62 34.61 21.22
C GLU A 392 2.78 34.18 20.30
N VAL A 393 3.63 33.27 20.80
CA VAL A 393 4.80 32.76 20.08
C VAL A 393 4.41 32.00 18.81
N ASN A 394 3.35 31.19 18.85
CA ASN A 394 2.88 30.46 17.67
C ASN A 394 2.20 31.37 16.65
N GLU A 395 1.42 32.38 17.09
CA GLU A 395 0.83 33.39 16.20
C GLU A 395 1.92 34.25 15.51
N GLU A 396 2.94 34.68 16.25
CA GLU A 396 4.10 35.42 15.70
C GLU A 396 4.88 34.56 14.70
N TYR A 397 5.16 33.30 15.04
CA TYR A 397 5.87 32.36 14.18
C TYR A 397 5.09 32.02 12.90
N ALA A 398 3.77 31.87 12.97
CA ALA A 398 2.92 31.59 11.80
C ALA A 398 3.05 32.67 10.71
N LEU A 399 3.12 33.95 11.08
CA LEU A 399 3.33 35.06 10.15
C LEU A 399 4.69 34.97 9.42
N HIS A 400 5.74 34.64 10.17
CA HIS A 400 7.10 34.48 9.65
C HIS A 400 7.22 33.26 8.72
N VAL A 401 6.64 32.12 9.12
CA VAL A 401 6.60 30.89 8.32
C VAL A 401 5.82 31.09 7.03
N LYS A 402 4.66 31.76 7.07
CA LYS A 402 3.88 32.10 5.87
C LYS A 402 4.67 32.98 4.89
N LYS A 403 5.40 33.99 5.40
CA LYS A 403 6.24 34.84 4.55
C LYS A 403 7.35 34.03 3.87
N LEU A 404 7.98 33.10 4.59
CA LEU A 404 9.02 32.23 4.06
C LEU A 404 8.48 31.26 2.99
N SER A 405 7.36 30.57 3.26
CA SER A 405 6.73 29.67 2.29
C SER A 405 6.30 30.41 1.02
N GLU A 406 5.68 31.58 1.11
CA GLU A 406 5.29 32.38 -0.07
C GLU A 406 6.52 32.86 -0.87
N THR A 407 7.64 33.14 -0.20
CA THR A 407 8.91 33.48 -0.87
C THR A 407 9.46 32.28 -1.66
N LEU A 408 9.50 31.10 -1.03
CA LEU A 408 9.99 29.86 -1.65
C LEU A 408 9.07 29.38 -2.79
N LEU A 409 7.75 29.42 -2.59
CA LEU A 409 6.77 29.12 -3.65
C LEU A 409 6.88 30.08 -4.83
N GLY A 410 7.23 31.35 -4.58
CA GLY A 410 7.53 32.33 -5.63
C GLY A 410 8.69 31.89 -6.52
N ILE A 411 9.84 31.64 -5.88
CA ILE A 411 11.06 31.15 -6.55
C ILE A 411 10.81 29.83 -7.30
N LEU A 412 10.09 28.89 -6.68
CA LEU A 412 9.76 27.62 -7.30
C LEU A 412 8.82 27.80 -8.51
N SER A 413 7.90 28.75 -8.48
CA SER A 413 7.00 29.02 -9.62
C SER A 413 7.77 29.64 -10.79
N GLU A 414 8.66 30.60 -10.52
CA GLU A 414 9.55 31.20 -11.52
C GLU A 414 10.52 30.16 -12.10
N GLY A 415 11.05 29.25 -11.28
CA GLY A 415 11.84 28.11 -11.72
C GLY A 415 11.10 27.18 -12.68
N LEU A 416 9.77 27.04 -12.52
CA LEU A 416 8.89 26.31 -13.46
C LEU A 416 8.61 27.08 -14.76
N GLY A 417 9.06 28.33 -14.89
CA GLY A 417 8.75 29.22 -16.01
C GLY A 417 7.37 29.87 -15.90
N LEU A 418 6.79 29.91 -14.70
CA LEU A 418 5.43 30.39 -14.43
C LEU A 418 5.45 31.78 -13.76
N ARG A 419 4.26 32.38 -13.61
CA ARG A 419 4.08 33.54 -12.71
C ARG A 419 4.46 33.16 -11.28
N ARG A 420 5.04 34.09 -10.54
CA ARG A 420 5.45 33.93 -9.13
C ARG A 420 4.35 33.36 -8.23
N GLU A 421 3.09 33.68 -8.48
CA GLU A 421 1.97 33.24 -7.66
C GLU A 421 1.47 31.82 -7.98
N ALA A 422 1.92 31.18 -9.07
CA ALA A 422 1.27 30.00 -9.63
C ALA A 422 1.19 28.79 -8.66
N LEU A 423 2.27 28.44 -7.96
CA LEU A 423 2.23 27.36 -6.97
C LEU A 423 1.44 27.74 -5.71
N ARG A 424 1.44 29.02 -5.31
CA ARG A 424 0.60 29.52 -4.21
C ARG A 424 -0.89 29.41 -4.57
N GLU A 425 -1.27 29.85 -5.76
CA GLU A 425 -2.62 29.72 -6.31
C GLU A 425 -3.02 28.24 -6.44
N GLY A 426 -2.13 27.37 -6.94
CA GLY A 426 -2.32 25.92 -7.08
C GLY A 426 -2.41 25.14 -5.76
N LEU A 427 -1.95 25.71 -4.64
CA LEU A 427 -2.16 25.20 -3.28
C LEU A 427 -3.37 25.85 -2.57
N GLY A 428 -4.12 26.72 -3.24
CA GLY A 428 -5.37 27.31 -2.71
C GLY A 428 -5.26 28.76 -2.24
N GLY A 429 -4.11 29.40 -2.44
CA GLY A 429 -3.88 30.81 -2.10
C GLY A 429 -4.10 31.08 -0.62
N ASP A 430 -4.98 32.03 -0.31
CA ASP A 430 -5.30 32.41 1.08
C ASP A 430 -6.19 31.40 1.83
N LEU A 431 -6.66 30.34 1.15
CA LEU A 431 -7.38 29.21 1.75
C LEU A 431 -6.44 28.05 2.14
N ALA A 432 -5.15 28.12 1.82
CA ALA A 432 -4.18 27.08 2.16
C ALA A 432 -3.94 27.04 3.70
N GLU A 433 -4.02 25.85 4.29
CA GLU A 433 -3.92 25.63 5.73
C GLU A 433 -2.46 25.38 6.13
N TYR A 434 -2.02 25.96 7.24
CA TYR A 434 -0.71 25.68 7.85
C TYR A 434 -0.95 24.90 9.14
N MET A 435 -0.52 23.65 9.14
CA MET A 435 -0.63 22.73 10.27
C MET A 435 0.72 22.62 10.97
N MET A 436 0.86 23.02 12.23
CA MET A 436 2.06 22.74 13.02
C MET A 436 1.91 21.41 13.75
N LYS A 437 2.93 20.55 13.63
CA LYS A 437 3.08 19.37 14.48
C LYS A 437 4.33 19.47 15.32
N ILE A 438 4.17 19.62 16.63
CA ILE A 438 5.29 19.46 17.57
C ILE A 438 5.43 17.97 17.84
N ASN A 439 6.49 17.35 17.34
CA ASN A 439 6.81 15.96 17.64
C ASN A 439 7.83 15.89 18.79
N TYR A 440 7.56 15.03 19.77
CA TYR A 440 8.39 14.74 20.93
C TYR A 440 8.80 13.28 20.91
N TYR A 441 10.10 13.03 20.79
CA TYR A 441 10.69 11.69 20.74
C TYR A 441 11.48 11.48 22.04
N PRO A 442 10.91 10.79 23.04
CA PRO A 442 11.61 10.55 24.29
C PRO A 442 12.79 9.58 24.08
N PRO A 443 13.78 9.56 25.00
CA PRO A 443 14.89 8.63 24.95
C PRO A 443 14.43 7.18 24.75
N CYS A 444 15.07 6.46 23.83
CA CYS A 444 14.68 5.10 23.47
C CYS A 444 15.77 4.11 23.88
N PRO A 445 15.51 3.12 24.75
CA PRO A 445 16.52 2.14 25.14
C PRO A 445 17.14 1.36 23.96
N ARG A 446 16.39 1.21 22.86
CA ARG A 446 16.77 0.48 21.64
C ARG A 446 16.56 1.34 20.38
N PRO A 447 17.33 2.42 20.19
CA PRO A 447 17.20 3.32 19.04
C PRO A 447 17.64 2.66 17.72
N ASP A 448 18.36 1.55 17.85
CA ASP A 448 18.80 0.67 16.78
C ASP A 448 17.63 -0.12 16.15
N LEU A 449 16.54 -0.31 16.91
CA LEU A 449 15.35 -1.08 16.50
C LEU A 449 14.10 -0.23 16.21
N ALA A 450 13.98 0.95 16.79
CA ALA A 450 12.79 1.79 16.72
C ALA A 450 12.90 2.92 15.68
N LEU A 451 11.75 3.45 15.26
CA LEU A 451 11.66 4.71 14.51
C LEU A 451 10.66 5.64 15.19
N GLY A 452 11.04 6.91 15.34
CA GLY A 452 10.17 7.98 15.82
C GLY A 452 9.10 8.35 14.79
N VAL A 453 9.45 8.31 13.51
CA VAL A 453 8.48 8.36 12.40
C VAL A 453 8.96 7.38 11.31
N PRO A 454 8.09 6.50 10.78
CA PRO A 454 8.45 5.59 9.70
C PRO A 454 8.80 6.32 8.39
N ALA A 455 9.28 5.58 7.40
CA ALA A 455 9.54 6.10 6.07
C ALA A 455 8.25 6.62 5.40
N HIS A 456 8.24 7.88 4.98
CA HIS A 456 7.12 8.53 4.31
C HIS A 456 7.58 9.70 3.44
N THR A 457 6.70 10.16 2.54
CA THR A 457 6.77 11.48 1.92
C THR A 457 5.71 12.36 2.58
N ASP A 458 5.93 13.68 2.57
CA ASP A 458 4.94 14.60 3.13
C ASP A 458 3.75 14.76 2.17
N LEU A 459 2.53 14.60 2.69
CA LEU A 459 1.31 14.82 1.91
C LEU A 459 1.08 16.30 1.56
N SER A 460 1.83 17.22 2.16
CA SER A 460 1.75 18.68 2.02
C SER A 460 2.20 19.18 0.64
N GLY A 461 2.13 20.50 0.42
CA GLY A 461 2.85 21.15 -0.67
C GLY A 461 4.31 21.38 -0.31
N ILE A 462 4.56 22.07 0.81
CA ILE A 462 5.89 22.30 1.36
C ILE A 462 5.83 22.14 2.88
N THR A 463 6.89 21.60 3.48
CA THR A 463 7.03 21.51 4.94
C THR A 463 8.21 22.35 5.39
N LEU A 464 8.01 23.19 6.40
CA LEU A 464 9.04 24.03 7.00
C LEU A 464 9.31 23.51 8.43
N LEU A 465 10.45 22.85 8.62
CA LEU A 465 10.81 22.13 9.85
C LEU A 465 11.99 22.81 10.55
N VAL A 466 11.80 23.08 11.84
CA VAL A 466 12.89 23.41 12.77
C VAL A 466 13.07 22.24 13.75
N PRO A 467 14.26 21.63 13.87
CA PRO A 467 14.55 20.62 14.88
C PRO A 467 15.07 21.25 16.18
N ASN A 468 15.23 20.46 17.24
CA ASN A 468 16.18 20.79 18.31
C ASN A 468 17.60 20.29 17.94
N GLU A 469 18.55 20.42 18.86
CA GLU A 469 19.97 20.04 18.71
C GLU A 469 20.23 18.53 18.63
N VAL A 470 19.20 17.69 18.79
CA VAL A 470 19.34 16.22 18.75
C VAL A 470 19.07 15.70 17.33
N PRO A 471 20.05 15.07 16.66
CA PRO A 471 19.89 14.56 15.31
C PRO A 471 18.85 13.43 15.26
N GLY A 472 18.29 13.19 14.08
CA GLY A 472 17.42 12.03 13.86
C GLY A 472 16.57 12.05 12.59
N LEU A 473 16.50 13.17 11.87
CA LEU A 473 15.95 13.15 10.51
C LEU A 473 16.89 12.36 9.61
N GLN A 474 16.34 11.42 8.85
CA GLN A 474 17.07 10.70 7.80
C GLN A 474 16.34 10.85 6.47
N VAL A 475 17.12 11.02 5.40
CA VAL A 475 16.63 11.14 4.02
C VAL A 475 17.04 9.91 3.23
N PHE A 476 16.16 9.45 2.33
CA PHE A 476 16.45 8.35 1.43
C PHE A 476 16.91 8.91 0.07
N LYS A 477 18.15 8.60 -0.32
CA LYS A 477 18.73 9.03 -1.60
C LYS A 477 19.65 7.92 -2.12
N ASP A 478 19.69 7.72 -3.43
CA ASP A 478 20.60 6.78 -4.10
C ASP A 478 20.59 5.38 -3.44
N ASP A 479 19.38 4.87 -3.12
CA ASP A 479 19.08 3.62 -2.42
C ASP A 479 19.57 3.49 -0.95
N HIS A 480 19.96 4.59 -0.32
CA HIS A 480 20.51 4.62 1.04
C HIS A 480 19.80 5.62 1.97
N TRP A 481 19.78 5.32 3.27
CA TRP A 481 19.36 6.27 4.32
C TRP A 481 20.54 7.05 4.87
N PHE A 482 20.51 8.37 4.73
CA PHE A 482 21.54 9.28 5.24
C PHE A 482 21.00 10.11 6.41
N ASP A 483 21.82 10.27 7.45
CA ASP A 483 21.55 11.21 8.55
C ASP A 483 21.63 12.66 8.05
N ALA A 484 20.64 13.48 8.40
CA ALA A 484 20.62 14.90 8.08
C ALA A 484 21.49 15.68 9.09
N GLU A 485 22.55 16.32 8.61
CA GLU A 485 23.34 17.26 9.42
C GLU A 485 22.58 18.58 9.61
N TYR A 486 22.46 19.06 10.84
CA TYR A 486 21.70 20.27 11.16
C TYR A 486 22.57 21.51 11.27
N ILE A 487 22.19 22.56 10.57
CA ILE A 487 22.77 23.90 10.74
C ILE A 487 21.98 24.64 11.83
N PRO A 488 22.63 25.16 12.90
CA PRO A 488 21.95 25.89 13.96
C PRO A 488 21.12 27.07 13.43
N SER A 489 19.86 27.13 13.84
CA SER A 489 18.86 28.12 13.40
C SER A 489 18.40 28.01 11.94
N ALA A 490 18.87 27.05 11.14
CA ALA A 490 18.36 26.86 9.78
C ALA A 490 16.94 26.26 9.79
N VAL A 491 16.18 26.56 8.74
CA VAL A 491 14.89 25.91 8.46
C VAL A 491 15.12 24.81 7.43
N ILE A 492 14.73 23.58 7.76
CA ILE A 492 14.74 22.46 6.81
C ILE A 492 13.45 22.53 5.99
N VAL A 493 13.58 22.53 4.66
CA VAL A 493 12.47 22.64 3.71
C VAL A 493 12.30 21.30 3.01
N HIS A 494 11.13 20.68 3.13
CA HIS A 494 10.76 19.52 2.32
C HIS A 494 9.79 19.93 1.23
N ILE A 495 10.01 19.43 0.02
CA ILE A 495 8.99 19.41 -1.03
C ILE A 495 8.05 18.23 -0.77
N GLY A 496 6.75 18.49 -0.73
CA GLY A 496 5.72 17.48 -0.52
C GLY A 496 5.03 17.02 -1.81
N ASP A 497 4.18 16.01 -1.66
CA ASP A 497 3.43 15.34 -2.73
C ASP A 497 2.64 16.32 -3.61
N GLN A 498 2.12 17.42 -3.06
CA GLN A 498 1.30 18.36 -3.84
C GLN A 498 2.15 19.22 -4.79
N ILE A 499 3.39 19.58 -4.42
CA ILE A 499 4.30 20.30 -5.32
C ILE A 499 4.88 19.37 -6.39
N LEU A 500 5.17 18.11 -6.05
CA LEU A 500 5.47 17.07 -7.06
C LEU A 500 4.35 16.99 -8.11
N ARG A 501 3.09 16.96 -7.67
CA ARG A 501 1.92 16.90 -8.56
C ARG A 501 1.75 18.17 -9.40
N LEU A 502 1.72 19.34 -8.77
CA LEU A 502 1.56 20.65 -9.43
C LEU A 502 2.65 20.90 -10.47
N SER A 503 3.91 20.56 -10.17
CA SER A 503 5.05 20.71 -11.08
C SER A 503 5.13 19.66 -12.20
N ASN A 504 4.11 18.81 -12.36
CA ASN A 504 4.10 17.64 -13.26
C ASN A 504 5.35 16.74 -13.11
N GLY A 505 5.81 16.56 -11.87
CA GLY A 505 6.94 15.69 -11.51
C GLY A 505 8.32 16.30 -11.74
N ARG A 506 8.42 17.63 -11.86
CA ARG A 506 9.71 18.32 -12.03
C ARG A 506 10.43 18.51 -10.70
N TYR A 507 9.72 18.95 -9.66
CA TYR A 507 10.25 18.95 -8.28
C TYR A 507 9.92 17.62 -7.60
N LYS A 508 10.89 17.02 -6.92
CA LYS A 508 10.75 15.72 -6.24
C LYS A 508 10.23 15.91 -4.83
N ASN A 509 9.41 14.99 -4.35
CA ASN A 509 9.15 14.84 -2.92
C ASN A 509 10.26 13.99 -2.26
N VAL A 510 10.62 14.29 -1.02
CA VAL A 510 11.66 13.55 -0.29
C VAL A 510 11.06 12.38 0.51
N LEU A 511 11.53 11.16 0.23
CA LEU A 511 11.27 10.01 1.10
C LEU A 511 12.18 10.15 2.33
N HIS A 512 11.60 10.28 3.51
CA HIS A 512 12.32 10.58 4.73
C HIS A 512 11.74 9.80 5.94
N ARG A 513 12.51 9.69 7.02
CA ARG A 513 12.10 9.04 8.29
C ARG A 513 12.72 9.74 9.48
N THR A 514 12.31 9.38 10.69
CA THR A 514 12.93 9.88 11.93
C THR A 514 13.41 8.73 12.80
N THR A 515 14.70 8.70 13.10
CA THR A 515 15.34 7.88 14.14
C THR A 515 15.22 8.55 15.51
N VAL A 516 15.58 7.83 16.56
CA VAL A 516 15.52 8.27 17.96
C VAL A 516 16.89 8.10 18.62
N ASP A 517 17.14 8.81 19.71
CA ASP A 517 18.40 8.81 20.46
C ASP A 517 18.25 7.94 21.74
N LYS A 518 19.35 7.39 22.27
CA LYS A 518 19.29 6.53 23.47
C LYS A 518 19.05 7.33 24.74
N ASP A 519 19.68 8.50 24.83
CA ASP A 519 19.88 9.24 26.09
C ASP A 519 19.22 10.63 26.06
N ARG A 520 18.95 11.17 24.87
CA ARG A 520 18.46 12.55 24.69
C ARG A 520 17.07 12.61 24.06
N THR A 521 16.22 13.49 24.57
CA THR A 521 14.93 13.81 23.94
C THR A 521 15.17 14.58 22.64
N ARG A 522 14.66 14.06 21.52
CA ARG A 522 14.58 14.81 20.26
C ARG A 522 13.22 15.51 20.18
N MET A 523 13.21 16.71 19.62
CA MET A 523 11.98 17.45 19.28
C MET A 523 12.07 18.08 17.89
N SER A 524 10.92 18.32 17.27
CA SER A 524 10.85 19.03 15.99
C SER A 524 9.50 19.72 15.82
N TRP A 525 9.51 20.84 15.10
CA TRP A 525 8.35 21.69 14.79
C TRP A 525 8.15 21.83 13.27
N PRO A 526 7.85 20.76 12.51
CA PRO A 526 7.35 20.90 11.15
C PRO A 526 6.03 21.67 11.09
N VAL A 527 5.97 22.64 10.19
CA VAL A 527 4.75 23.26 9.70
C VAL A 527 4.49 22.78 8.27
N PHE A 528 3.38 22.09 8.07
CA PHE A 528 2.92 21.58 6.78
C PHE A 528 2.00 22.62 6.12
N LEU A 529 2.32 23.04 4.90
CA LEU A 529 1.39 23.81 4.06
C LEU A 529 0.53 22.84 3.26
N GLU A 530 -0.74 22.71 3.64
CA GLU A 530 -1.70 21.83 3.00
C GLU A 530 -2.71 22.62 2.15
N PRO A 531 -3.09 22.10 0.96
CA PRO A 531 -4.21 22.66 0.21
C PRO A 531 -5.51 22.56 1.02
N HIS A 532 -6.43 23.49 0.79
CA HIS A 532 -7.78 23.37 1.33
C HIS A 532 -8.39 22.00 0.95
N ARG A 533 -9.05 21.33 1.90
CA ARG A 533 -9.45 19.91 1.79
C ARG A 533 -10.28 19.57 0.54
N GLU A 534 -11.11 20.49 0.08
CA GLU A 534 -11.97 20.33 -1.11
C GLU A 534 -11.27 20.71 -2.44
N MET A 535 -10.04 21.21 -2.39
CA MET A 535 -9.31 21.66 -3.58
C MET A 535 -8.84 20.49 -4.44
N ILE A 536 -9.11 20.57 -5.75
CA ILE A 536 -8.59 19.61 -6.73
C ILE A 536 -7.14 19.95 -7.06
N VAL A 537 -6.21 19.04 -6.73
CA VAL A 537 -4.78 19.19 -7.00
C VAL A 537 -4.33 18.21 -8.08
N GLY A 538 -3.64 18.72 -9.08
CA GLY A 538 -3.05 17.99 -10.21
C GLY A 538 -1.99 18.84 -10.91
N PRO A 539 -1.42 18.38 -12.04
CA PRO A 539 -0.44 19.15 -12.80
C PRO A 539 -1.00 20.50 -13.25
N LEU A 540 -0.21 21.57 -13.08
CA LEU A 540 -0.59 22.90 -13.55
C LEU A 540 -0.75 22.91 -15.08
N PRO A 541 -1.86 23.43 -15.64
CA PRO A 541 -2.14 23.39 -17.07
C PRO A 541 -1.01 23.96 -17.95
N GLU A 542 -0.34 25.01 -17.48
CA GLU A 542 0.77 25.68 -18.17
C GLU A 542 2.00 24.80 -18.36
N LEU A 543 2.12 23.71 -17.58
CA LEU A 543 3.21 22.73 -17.69
C LEU A 543 2.85 21.52 -18.56
N ILE A 544 1.61 21.45 -19.06
CA ILE A 544 1.13 20.34 -19.89
C ILE A 544 1.24 20.70 -21.37
N SER A 545 1.81 19.78 -22.15
CA SER A 545 1.85 19.86 -23.62
C SER A 545 1.98 18.46 -24.22
N ASP A 546 1.88 18.33 -25.55
CA ASP A 546 2.10 17.05 -26.24
C ASP A 546 3.49 16.44 -25.93
N GLY A 547 4.49 17.28 -25.65
CA GLY A 547 5.84 16.86 -25.23
C GLY A 547 6.03 16.64 -23.72
N ASN A 548 5.06 17.05 -22.89
CA ASN A 548 5.06 16.82 -21.43
C ASN A 548 3.61 16.55 -20.95
N PRO A 549 3.05 15.37 -21.23
CA PRO A 549 1.68 15.02 -20.84
C PRO A 549 1.51 14.97 -19.31
N PRO A 550 0.26 15.02 -18.79
CA PRO A 550 0.02 15.00 -17.35
C PRO A 550 0.36 13.64 -16.74
N LYS A 551 1.39 13.61 -15.88
CA LYS A 551 1.89 12.39 -15.21
C LYS A 551 1.05 12.00 -13.99
N TYR A 552 0.26 12.94 -13.46
CA TYR A 552 -0.57 12.75 -12.27
C TYR A 552 -2.03 13.07 -12.59
N LYS A 553 -2.95 12.21 -12.14
CA LYS A 553 -4.39 12.50 -12.19
C LYS A 553 -4.76 13.54 -11.11
N PRO A 554 -5.61 14.53 -11.42
CA PRO A 554 -6.15 15.45 -10.42
C PRO A 554 -7.15 14.77 -9.47
N PHE A 555 -7.11 15.11 -8.18
CA PHE A 555 -8.05 14.65 -7.15
C PHE A 555 -8.28 15.75 -6.10
N ALA A 556 -9.39 15.71 -5.37
CA ALA A 556 -9.53 16.57 -4.18
C ALA A 556 -8.50 16.16 -3.11
N PHE A 557 -7.89 17.13 -2.42
CA PHE A 557 -6.85 16.86 -1.43
C PHE A 557 -7.32 15.90 -0.33
N LYS A 558 -8.57 16.03 0.13
CA LYS A 558 -9.19 15.08 1.08
C LYS A 558 -9.15 13.64 0.57
N ASP A 559 -9.45 13.40 -0.71
CA ASP A 559 -9.54 12.05 -1.28
C ASP A 559 -8.14 11.42 -1.41
N TYR A 560 -7.11 12.24 -1.65
CA TYR A 560 -5.71 11.80 -1.61
C TYR A 560 -5.34 11.25 -0.23
N SER A 561 -5.80 11.90 0.85
CA SER A 561 -5.57 11.44 2.23
C SER A 561 -6.31 10.12 2.61
N TYR A 562 -7.23 9.66 1.76
CA TYR A 562 -7.91 8.35 1.87
C TYR A 562 -7.31 7.29 0.94
N LEU A 563 -6.82 7.66 -0.25
CA LEU A 563 -6.22 6.73 -1.22
C LEU A 563 -4.95 6.00 -0.71
N ASP A 564 -4.31 6.54 0.32
CA ASP A 564 -3.16 5.94 1.02
C ASP A 564 -3.57 4.93 2.13
N LYS A 565 -4.86 4.82 2.45
CA LYS A 565 -5.37 4.05 3.60
C LYS A 565 -6.00 2.69 3.26
N ASP A 566 -6.47 2.48 2.03
CA ASP A 566 -7.09 1.21 1.60
C ASP A 566 -6.32 0.51 0.47
N ARG A 567 -5.45 -0.44 0.84
CA ARG A 567 -4.82 -1.40 -0.11
C ARG A 567 -5.06 -2.88 0.22
N THR A 568 -6.18 -3.21 0.86
CA THR A 568 -6.77 -4.56 0.84
C THR A 568 -7.49 -4.80 -0.49
N ARG A 569 -6.72 -5.02 -1.56
CA ARG A 569 -7.27 -5.36 -2.89
C ARG A 569 -7.80 -6.79 -2.90
N MET A 570 -9.13 -6.94 -2.83
CA MET A 570 -9.78 -8.20 -3.22
C MET A 570 -9.53 -8.49 -4.72
N SER A 571 -8.91 -9.64 -4.99
CA SER A 571 -8.70 -10.17 -6.34
C SER A 571 -9.69 -11.29 -6.65
N TRP A 572 -10.31 -11.24 -7.83
CA TRP A 572 -11.24 -12.26 -8.32
C TRP A 572 -10.60 -13.05 -9.47
N PRO A 573 -9.82 -14.10 -9.20
CA PRO A 573 -9.23 -14.92 -10.25
C PRO A 573 -10.33 -15.74 -10.94
N VAL A 574 -10.46 -15.56 -12.26
CA VAL A 574 -11.30 -16.42 -13.11
C VAL A 574 -10.38 -17.36 -13.87
N PHE A 575 -10.74 -18.65 -13.89
CA PHE A 575 -9.96 -19.69 -14.55
C PHE A 575 -10.70 -20.20 -15.79
N LEU A 576 -9.99 -20.27 -16.91
CA LEU A 576 -10.45 -20.95 -18.12
C LEU A 576 -9.96 -22.40 -18.08
N GLU A 577 -10.83 -23.34 -17.70
CA GLU A 577 -10.50 -24.76 -17.64
C GLU A 577 -10.93 -25.49 -18.92
N PRO A 578 -10.02 -26.20 -19.62
CA PRO A 578 -10.39 -27.18 -20.63
C PRO A 578 -11.25 -28.31 -20.04
N HIS A 579 -12.07 -28.93 -20.89
CA HIS A 579 -12.75 -30.15 -20.49
C HIS A 579 -11.74 -31.28 -20.17
N ARG A 580 -12.05 -32.09 -19.16
CA ARG A 580 -11.14 -33.12 -18.61
C ARG A 580 -10.62 -34.14 -19.64
N GLU A 581 -11.44 -34.47 -20.63
CA GLU A 581 -11.11 -35.43 -21.69
C GLU A 581 -10.42 -34.78 -22.91
N MET A 582 -10.30 -33.45 -22.95
CA MET A 582 -9.69 -32.74 -24.07
C MET A 582 -8.19 -33.01 -24.12
N ILE A 583 -7.66 -33.34 -25.30
CA ILE A 583 -6.22 -33.50 -25.52
C ILE A 583 -5.57 -32.12 -25.63
N VAL A 584 -4.69 -31.80 -24.67
CA VAL A 584 -3.88 -30.59 -24.65
C VAL A 584 -2.50 -30.91 -25.19
N GLY A 585 -2.04 -30.13 -26.16
CA GLY A 585 -0.72 -30.24 -26.79
C GLY A 585 -0.42 -28.99 -27.61
N PRO A 586 0.77 -28.90 -28.24
CA PRO A 586 1.06 -27.83 -29.19
C PRO A 586 0.10 -27.88 -30.39
N LEU A 587 -0.40 -26.73 -30.83
CA LEU A 587 -1.20 -26.63 -32.04
C LEU A 587 -0.36 -27.08 -33.26
N PRO A 588 -0.88 -27.97 -34.14
CA PRO A 588 -0.15 -28.46 -35.30
C PRO A 588 0.43 -27.35 -36.19
N GLU A 589 -0.27 -26.21 -36.30
CA GLU A 589 0.12 -25.04 -37.07
C GLU A 589 1.39 -24.33 -36.55
N LEU A 590 1.74 -24.54 -35.27
CA LEU A 590 2.94 -23.98 -34.64
C LEU A 590 4.12 -24.97 -34.62
N ILE A 591 3.93 -26.20 -35.12
CA ILE A 591 4.96 -27.24 -35.16
C ILE A 591 5.73 -27.15 -36.48
N SER A 592 7.04 -26.99 -36.38
CA SER A 592 7.97 -27.04 -37.52
C SER A 592 9.28 -27.72 -37.12
N ASP A 593 10.16 -28.01 -38.07
CA ASP A 593 11.49 -28.55 -37.78
C ASP A 593 12.33 -27.57 -36.92
N ASP A 594 12.11 -26.26 -37.07
CA ASP A 594 12.75 -25.20 -36.29
C ASP A 594 12.06 -24.95 -34.92
N ASN A 595 10.83 -25.43 -34.73
CA ASN A 595 10.08 -25.37 -33.47
C ASN A 595 9.41 -26.72 -33.15
N PRO A 596 10.19 -27.77 -32.80
CA PRO A 596 9.65 -29.09 -32.53
C PRO A 596 8.84 -29.11 -31.22
N PRO A 597 7.84 -30.02 -31.11
CA PRO A 597 6.95 -30.07 -29.96
C PRO A 597 7.72 -30.48 -28.69
N LYS A 598 7.86 -29.54 -27.74
CA LYS A 598 8.57 -29.76 -26.46
C LYS A 598 7.88 -30.75 -25.52
N TYR A 599 6.59 -31.02 -25.75
CA TYR A 599 5.77 -31.95 -24.95
C TYR A 599 4.85 -32.75 -25.85
N LYS A 600 4.62 -34.02 -25.49
CA LYS A 600 3.61 -34.87 -26.15
C LYS A 600 2.19 -34.38 -25.77
N PRO A 601 1.19 -34.52 -26.65
CA PRO A 601 -0.20 -34.24 -26.30
C PRO A 601 -0.74 -35.24 -25.25
N PHE A 602 -1.51 -34.75 -24.28
CA PHE A 602 -2.13 -35.56 -23.22
C PHE A 602 -3.54 -35.06 -22.88
N ALA A 603 -4.42 -35.91 -22.35
CA ALA A 603 -5.72 -35.45 -21.85
C ALA A 603 -5.54 -34.49 -20.65
N PHE A 604 -6.36 -33.45 -20.55
CA PHE A 604 -6.25 -32.42 -19.50
C PHE A 604 -6.36 -32.99 -18.08
N LYS A 605 -7.16 -34.05 -17.89
CA LYS A 605 -7.21 -34.84 -16.64
C LYS A 605 -5.87 -35.44 -16.25
N ASP A 606 -5.09 -35.92 -17.23
CA ASP A 606 -3.80 -36.57 -17.02
C ASP A 606 -2.71 -35.53 -16.78
N TYR A 607 -2.78 -34.37 -17.46
CA TYR A 607 -1.94 -33.20 -17.16
C TYR A 607 -2.13 -32.74 -15.70
N SER A 608 -3.39 -32.57 -15.28
CA SER A 608 -3.76 -32.18 -13.92
C SER A 608 -3.26 -33.21 -12.89
N TYR A 609 -3.42 -34.51 -13.18
CA TYR A 609 -2.95 -35.60 -12.33
C TYR A 609 -1.41 -35.65 -12.21
N ARG A 610 -0.68 -35.47 -13.32
CA ARG A 610 0.80 -35.44 -13.32
C ARG A 610 1.35 -34.24 -12.54
N LYS A 611 0.78 -33.05 -12.75
CA LYS A 611 1.19 -31.80 -12.07
C LYS A 611 0.95 -31.88 -10.55
N LEU A 612 -0.17 -32.45 -10.11
CA LEU A 612 -0.46 -32.70 -8.69
C LEU A 612 0.49 -33.73 -8.04
N ASN A 613 1.05 -34.66 -8.81
CA ASN A 613 1.89 -35.75 -8.32
C ASN A 613 3.39 -35.59 -8.64
N LYS A 614 3.82 -34.44 -9.18
CA LYS A 614 5.22 -34.14 -9.57
C LYS A 614 5.84 -35.22 -10.48
N LEU A 615 5.03 -35.87 -11.31
CA LEU A 615 5.53 -36.84 -12.29
C LEU A 615 6.25 -36.09 -13.42
N PRO A 616 7.34 -36.65 -14.00
CA PRO A 616 8.03 -36.02 -15.11
C PRO A 616 7.10 -35.72 -16.30
N LEU A 617 7.40 -34.60 -16.97
CA LEU A 617 6.92 -34.34 -18.32
C LEU A 617 7.94 -34.97 -19.29
N ASP A 618 7.68 -36.22 -19.69
CA ASP A 618 8.46 -37.00 -20.70
C ASP A 618 8.25 -36.54 -22.16
#